data_AF-U5EE90-F1
#
_entry.id   AF-U5EE90-F1
#
_cell.length_a   1.000
_cell.length_b   1.000
_cell.length_c   1.000
_cell.angle_alpha   90.00
_cell.angle_beta   90.00
_cell.angle_gamma   90.00
#
_symmetry.space_group_name_H-M   'P 1'
#
loop_
_entity.id
_entity.type
_entity.pdbx_description
1 polymer ?
#
loop_
_entity_poly.entity_id
_entity_poly.type
_entity_poly.pdbx_seq_one_letter_code
_entity_poly.pdbx_strand_id
1 'polypeptide(L)'
;MLRFVAAQQDSCPVSSVMGVVTALIAVVGTLLGAAFTHYFQRVNADRMLRQSRDDRLRQDLLSAYHDFASAVIDYRHHQIKRWHQLSQNPGAEQQLRHEAYDMRAAANTQLLRIRLLNGDERIVRLAGEAIDAARSIQRVGVDPGTAEDHELRHRAARSAIDEFVRCAADTVQHREPRSRSRVLRLPVLARERSGITAN
;
A
#
# COMPACT_ATOMS: atom_id res chain seq x y z
N MET A 1 76.38 36.70 13.82
CA MET A 1 74.91 36.74 13.80
C MET A 1 74.41 35.55 12.98
N LEU A 2 73.61 34.69 13.61
CA LEU A 2 72.79 33.61 13.02
C LEU A 2 73.48 32.50 12.22
N ARG A 3 73.91 31.44 12.92
CA ARG A 3 73.86 30.08 12.37
C ARG A 3 72.73 29.32 13.06
N PHE A 4 71.75 28.99 12.25
CA PHE A 4 70.52 28.27 12.56
C PHE A 4 70.85 26.97 13.32
N VAL A 5 70.40 26.90 14.57
CA VAL A 5 70.16 25.63 15.25
C VAL A 5 68.94 25.01 14.57
N ALA A 6 69.12 23.89 13.90
CA ALA A 6 68.04 22.96 13.64
C ALA A 6 68.56 21.58 14.02
N ALA A 7 68.09 21.14 15.19
CA ALA A 7 68.37 19.84 15.75
C ALA A 7 68.01 18.75 14.74
N GLN A 8 69.03 18.08 14.22
CA GLN A 8 68.90 16.81 13.52
C GLN A 8 68.34 15.81 14.55
N GLN A 9 67.07 15.45 14.42
CA GLN A 9 66.42 14.45 15.26
C GLN A 9 66.95 13.06 14.91
N ASP A 10 67.88 12.57 15.72
CA ASP A 10 68.26 11.15 15.77
C ASP A 10 67.04 10.33 16.25
N SER A 11 66.21 9.95 15.30
CA SER A 11 65.03 9.12 15.53
C SER A 11 65.50 7.69 15.78
N CYS A 12 65.34 7.20 17.03
CA CYS A 12 65.57 5.80 17.38
C CYS A 12 64.75 4.89 16.45
N PRO A 13 65.30 3.76 15.96
CA PRO A 13 64.62 2.88 15.00
C PRO A 13 63.25 2.38 15.50
N VAL A 14 63.05 2.34 16.81
CA VAL A 14 61.80 1.91 17.48
C VAL A 14 60.64 2.90 17.29
N SER A 15 60.90 4.21 17.13
CA SER A 15 59.84 5.22 16.91
C SER A 15 59.31 5.21 15.48
N SER A 16 60.18 4.97 14.48
CA SER A 16 59.78 4.79 13.08
C SER A 16 58.91 3.55 12.89
N VAL A 17 59.26 2.42 13.53
CA VAL A 17 58.48 1.17 13.43
C VAL A 17 57.10 1.32 14.06
N MET A 18 57.00 1.93 15.26
CA MET A 18 55.71 2.19 15.91
C MET A 18 54.84 3.15 15.10
N GLY A 19 55.43 4.19 14.50
CA GLY A 19 54.70 5.13 13.63
C GLY A 19 54.06 4.47 12.42
N VAL A 20 54.81 3.59 11.74
CA VAL A 20 54.31 2.84 10.58
C VAL A 20 53.16 1.90 10.96
N VAL A 21 53.28 1.18 12.09
CA VAL A 21 52.22 0.28 12.57
C VAL A 21 50.94 1.06 12.91
N THR A 22 51.07 2.21 13.58
CA THR A 22 49.91 3.03 13.98
C THR A 22 49.19 3.60 12.76
N ALA A 23 49.94 4.11 11.78
CA ALA A 23 49.38 4.62 10.53
C ALA A 23 48.66 3.51 9.74
N LEU A 24 49.22 2.31 9.69
CA LEU A 24 48.60 1.16 9.02
C LEU A 24 47.26 0.79 9.68
N ILE A 25 47.24 0.70 11.01
CA ILE A 25 46.01 0.42 11.78
C ILE A 25 44.96 1.51 11.54
N ALA A 26 45.37 2.78 11.48
CA ALA A 26 44.46 3.89 11.22
C ALA A 26 43.84 3.83 9.81
N VAL A 27 44.65 3.52 8.78
CA VAL A 27 44.16 3.38 7.40
C VAL A 27 43.23 2.17 7.29
N VAL A 28 43.58 1.04 7.91
CA VAL A 28 42.72 -0.16 7.96
C VAL A 28 41.41 0.15 8.67
N GLY A 29 41.44 0.81 9.83
CA GLY A 29 40.24 1.21 10.56
C GLY A 29 39.33 2.15 9.75
N THR A 30 39.92 3.06 8.98
CA THR A 30 39.17 4.00 8.13
C THR A 30 38.56 3.30 6.91
N LEU A 31 39.33 2.41 6.25
CA LEU A 31 38.83 1.60 5.13
C LEU A 31 37.74 0.62 5.59
N LEU A 32 37.94 -0.02 6.74
CA LEU A 32 36.98 -0.95 7.33
C LEU A 32 35.69 -0.22 7.74
N GLY A 33 35.81 0.97 8.36
CA GLY A 33 34.69 1.82 8.72
C GLY A 33 33.91 2.34 7.49
N ALA A 34 34.62 2.72 6.42
CA ALA A 34 34.01 3.14 5.16
C ALA A 34 33.25 2.00 4.48
N ALA A 35 33.83 0.79 4.44
CA ALA A 35 33.20 -0.39 3.87
C ALA A 35 31.95 -0.82 4.66
N PHE A 36 32.02 -0.81 6.00
CA PHE A 36 30.88 -1.12 6.86
C PHE A 36 29.73 -0.12 6.66
N THR A 37 30.06 1.19 6.59
CA THR A 37 29.08 2.26 6.38
C THR A 37 28.41 2.14 5.00
N HIS A 38 29.18 1.87 3.94
CA HIS A 38 28.63 1.74 2.59
C HIS A 38 27.70 0.52 2.44
N TYR A 39 28.01 -0.58 3.12
CA TYR A 39 27.17 -1.77 3.13
C TYR A 39 25.83 -1.53 3.87
N PHE A 40 25.88 -0.87 5.03
CA PHE A 40 24.67 -0.48 5.76
C PHE A 40 23.81 0.53 4.99
N GLN A 41 24.42 1.48 4.28
CA GLN A 41 23.69 2.43 3.42
C GLN A 41 22.94 1.72 2.28
N ARG A 42 23.57 0.73 1.62
CA ARG A 42 22.90 -0.05 0.56
C ARG A 42 21.76 -0.90 1.10
N VAL A 43 21.96 -1.57 2.24
CA VAL A 43 20.92 -2.41 2.87
C VAL A 43 19.75 -1.56 3.38
N ASN A 44 20.02 -0.37 3.93
CA ASN A 44 18.98 0.55 4.40
C ASN A 44 18.24 1.22 3.25
N ALA A 45 18.92 1.60 2.16
CA ALA A 45 18.30 2.15 0.97
C ALA A 45 17.35 1.13 0.30
N ASP A 46 17.77 -0.13 0.16
CA ASP A 46 16.92 -1.20 -0.39
C ASP A 46 15.73 -1.52 0.52
N ARG A 47 15.89 -1.43 1.85
CA ARG A 47 14.79 -1.61 2.82
C ARG A 47 13.79 -0.45 2.76
N MET A 48 14.28 0.79 2.68
CA MET A 48 13.44 1.99 2.55
C MET A 48 12.68 2.02 1.21
N LEU A 49 13.31 1.60 0.11
CA LEU A 49 12.67 1.50 -1.21
C LEU A 49 11.56 0.43 -1.23
N ARG A 50 11.76 -0.72 -0.58
CA ARG A 50 10.74 -1.78 -0.50
C ARG A 50 9.58 -1.40 0.42
N GLN A 51 9.86 -0.81 1.58
CA GLN A 51 8.83 -0.27 2.48
C GLN A 51 7.99 0.81 1.79
N SER A 52 8.64 1.76 1.10
CA SER A 52 7.96 2.81 0.34
C SER A 52 7.01 2.27 -0.73
N ARG A 53 7.39 1.19 -1.44
CA ARG A 53 6.53 0.58 -2.47
C ARG A 53 5.30 -0.11 -1.88
N ASP A 54 5.46 -0.85 -0.79
CA ASP A 54 4.34 -1.54 -0.13
C ASP A 54 3.37 -0.54 0.51
N ASP A 55 3.92 0.53 1.12
CA ASP A 55 3.13 1.61 1.69
C ASP A 55 2.38 2.40 0.61
N ARG A 56 3.00 2.64 -0.55
CA ARG A 56 2.35 3.29 -1.69
C ARG A 56 1.14 2.48 -2.19
N LEU A 57 1.30 1.17 -2.37
CA LEU A 57 0.19 0.31 -2.81
C LEU A 57 -0.94 0.28 -1.77
N ARG A 58 -0.60 0.26 -0.48
CA ARG A 58 -1.60 0.34 0.60
C ARG A 58 -2.38 1.66 0.55
N GLN A 59 -1.70 2.78 0.34
CA GLN A 59 -2.33 4.10 0.18
C GLN A 59 -3.21 4.16 -1.07
N ASP A 60 -2.74 3.64 -2.21
CA ASP A 60 -3.50 3.62 -3.46
C ASP A 60 -4.79 2.79 -3.32
N LEU A 61 -4.73 1.67 -2.59
CA LEU A 61 -5.91 0.85 -2.27
C LEU A 61 -6.87 1.57 -1.33
N LEU A 62 -6.37 2.18 -0.26
CA LEU A 62 -7.19 2.95 0.67
C LEU A 62 -7.92 4.10 -0.04
N SER A 63 -7.21 4.83 -0.91
CA SER A 63 -7.81 5.86 -1.76
C SER A 63 -8.89 5.27 -2.67
N ALA A 64 -8.62 4.17 -3.39
CA ALA A 64 -9.60 3.56 -4.27
C ALA A 64 -10.86 3.08 -3.51
N TYR A 65 -10.72 2.52 -2.31
CA TYR A 65 -11.85 2.12 -1.47
C TYR A 65 -12.63 3.30 -0.95
N HIS A 66 -11.96 4.36 -0.52
CA HIS A 66 -12.61 5.59 -0.09
C HIS A 66 -13.40 6.23 -1.24
N ASP A 67 -12.77 6.40 -2.41
CA ASP A 67 -13.39 7.03 -3.58
C ASP A 67 -14.61 6.24 -4.06
N PHE A 68 -14.52 4.91 -4.07
CA PHE A 68 -15.66 4.04 -4.36
C PHE A 68 -16.79 4.19 -3.33
N ALA A 69 -16.47 4.14 -2.03
CA ALA A 69 -17.46 4.23 -0.96
C ALA A 69 -18.22 5.57 -1.03
N SER A 70 -17.50 6.67 -1.23
CA SER A 70 -18.09 7.99 -1.43
C SER A 70 -19.02 8.01 -2.65
N ALA A 71 -18.56 7.53 -3.81
CA ALA A 71 -19.35 7.51 -5.04
C ALA A 71 -20.65 6.68 -4.92
N VAL A 72 -20.62 5.52 -4.25
CA VAL A 72 -21.82 4.70 -4.07
C VAL A 72 -22.77 5.26 -3.01
N ILE A 73 -22.25 5.94 -1.98
CA ILE A 73 -23.07 6.66 -1.00
C ILE A 73 -23.82 7.81 -1.67
N ASP A 74 -23.13 8.60 -2.49
CA ASP A 74 -23.73 9.70 -3.25
C ASP A 74 -24.80 9.19 -4.21
N TYR A 75 -24.49 8.11 -4.95
CA TYR A 75 -25.47 7.47 -5.84
C TYR A 75 -26.71 6.99 -5.07
N ARG A 76 -26.53 6.31 -3.93
CA ARG A 76 -27.65 5.87 -3.09
C ARG A 76 -28.48 7.06 -2.61
N HIS A 77 -27.82 8.12 -2.16
CA HIS A 77 -28.50 9.33 -1.68
C HIS A 77 -29.31 10.02 -2.78
N HIS A 78 -28.78 10.08 -4.00
CA HIS A 78 -29.50 10.57 -5.17
C HIS A 78 -30.74 9.73 -5.47
N GLN A 79 -30.64 8.41 -5.42
CA GLN A 79 -31.81 7.54 -5.69
C GLN A 79 -32.94 7.73 -4.67
N ILE A 80 -32.59 7.98 -3.40
CA ILE A 80 -33.57 8.32 -2.35
C ILE A 80 -34.23 9.67 -2.65
N LYS A 81 -33.41 10.70 -2.95
CA LYS A 81 -33.91 12.03 -3.32
C LYS A 81 -34.83 11.99 -4.53
N ARG A 82 -34.44 11.21 -5.55
CA ARG A 82 -35.20 11.02 -6.78
C ARG A 82 -36.58 10.44 -6.49
N TRP A 83 -36.69 9.44 -5.61
CA TRP A 83 -37.99 8.86 -5.23
C TRP A 83 -38.93 9.93 -4.65
N HIS A 84 -38.43 10.77 -3.73
CA HIS A 84 -39.20 11.89 -3.17
C HIS A 84 -39.51 13.00 -4.19
N GLN A 85 -38.59 13.32 -5.09
CA GLN A 85 -38.80 14.38 -6.08
C GLN A 85 -39.82 13.95 -7.15
N LEU A 86 -39.81 12.69 -7.56
CA LEU A 86 -40.78 12.16 -8.52
C LEU A 86 -42.22 12.15 -7.98
N SER A 87 -42.39 12.05 -6.66
CA SER A 87 -43.73 12.17 -6.05
C SER A 87 -44.28 13.59 -6.07
N GLN A 88 -43.41 14.60 -6.18
CA GLN A 88 -43.79 16.01 -6.19
C GLN A 88 -43.82 16.61 -7.59
N ASN A 89 -42.91 16.16 -8.46
CA ASN A 89 -42.77 16.65 -9.83
C ASN A 89 -42.36 15.52 -10.79
N PRO A 90 -43.34 14.79 -11.34
CA PRO A 90 -43.07 13.73 -12.33
C PRO A 90 -42.34 14.23 -13.59
N GLY A 91 -42.47 15.51 -13.95
CA GLY A 91 -41.82 16.10 -15.13
C GLY A 91 -40.30 16.19 -15.03
N ALA A 92 -39.72 16.06 -13.83
CA ALA A 92 -38.28 16.06 -13.62
C ALA A 92 -37.60 14.71 -13.92
N GLU A 93 -38.36 13.67 -14.31
CA GLU A 93 -37.85 12.31 -14.42
C GLU A 93 -36.63 12.19 -15.32
N GLN A 94 -36.64 12.83 -16.49
CA GLN A 94 -35.55 12.70 -17.45
C GLN A 94 -34.23 13.29 -16.91
N GLN A 95 -34.30 14.45 -16.25
CA GLN A 95 -33.15 15.10 -15.64
C GLN A 95 -32.58 14.25 -14.50
N LEU A 96 -33.44 13.78 -13.59
CA LEU A 96 -33.04 12.93 -12.47
C LEU A 96 -32.48 11.59 -12.95
N ARG A 97 -32.99 11.05 -14.07
CA ARG A 97 -32.45 9.83 -14.67
C ARG A 97 -31.05 10.05 -15.23
N HIS A 98 -30.79 11.19 -15.85
CA HIS A 98 -29.46 11.53 -16.37
C HIS A 98 -28.43 11.64 -15.24
N GLU A 99 -28.74 12.39 -14.18
CA GLU A 99 -27.87 12.51 -13.00
C GLU A 99 -27.59 11.14 -12.33
N ALA A 100 -28.61 10.28 -12.26
CA ALA A 100 -28.43 8.92 -11.74
C ALA A 100 -27.48 8.08 -12.61
N TYR A 101 -27.45 8.29 -13.93
CA TYR A 101 -26.48 7.63 -14.81
C TYR A 101 -25.06 8.11 -14.55
N ASP A 102 -24.85 9.43 -14.39
CA ASP A 102 -23.53 10.00 -14.12
C ASP A 102 -22.95 9.49 -12.80
N MET A 103 -23.76 9.50 -11.74
CA MET A 103 -23.34 8.97 -10.43
C MET A 103 -23.05 7.47 -10.47
N ARG A 104 -23.88 6.71 -11.20
CA ARG A 104 -23.61 5.28 -11.41
C ARG A 104 -22.33 5.07 -12.21
N ALA A 105 -22.06 5.87 -13.24
CA ALA A 105 -20.83 5.79 -14.02
C ALA A 105 -19.61 6.07 -13.13
N ALA A 106 -19.67 7.11 -12.29
CA ALA A 106 -18.62 7.43 -11.32
C ALA A 106 -18.31 6.25 -10.38
N ALA A 107 -19.34 5.61 -9.81
CA ALA A 107 -19.16 4.43 -8.96
C ALA A 107 -18.53 3.24 -9.72
N ASN A 108 -18.94 3.00 -10.97
CA ASN A 108 -18.38 1.93 -11.80
C ASN A 108 -16.91 2.19 -12.17
N THR A 109 -16.53 3.44 -12.42
CA THR A 109 -15.13 3.82 -12.65
C THR A 109 -14.25 3.47 -11.45
N GLN A 110 -14.72 3.73 -10.22
CA GLN A 110 -13.98 3.35 -9.02
C GLN A 110 -13.94 1.82 -8.81
N LEU A 111 -15.02 1.10 -9.15
CA LEU A 111 -15.02 -0.37 -9.14
C LEU A 111 -13.97 -0.95 -10.11
N LEU A 112 -13.85 -0.38 -11.31
CA LEU A 112 -12.80 -0.76 -12.27
C LEU A 112 -11.41 -0.52 -11.68
N ARG A 113 -11.19 0.62 -11.02
CA ARG A 113 -9.92 0.90 -10.32
C ARG A 113 -9.64 -0.12 -9.21
N ILE A 114 -10.64 -0.50 -8.42
CA ILE A 114 -10.50 -1.56 -7.40
C ILE A 114 -10.09 -2.89 -8.04
N ARG A 115 -10.71 -3.28 -9.15
CA ARG A 115 -10.35 -4.52 -9.88
C ARG A 115 -8.90 -4.51 -10.38
N LEU A 116 -8.39 -3.36 -10.78
CA LEU A 116 -7.01 -3.21 -11.25
C LEU A 116 -6.00 -3.28 -10.11
N LEU A 117 -6.34 -2.74 -8.94
CA LEU A 117 -5.43 -2.67 -7.78
C LEU A 117 -5.52 -3.91 -6.87
N ASN A 118 -6.67 -4.59 -6.86
CA ASN A 118 -6.91 -5.76 -6.03
C ASN A 118 -7.55 -6.91 -6.84
N GLY A 119 -6.86 -8.06 -6.85
CA GLY A 119 -7.33 -9.29 -7.49
C GLY A 119 -8.25 -10.15 -6.62
N ASP A 120 -8.64 -9.70 -5.43
CA ASP A 120 -9.63 -10.41 -4.60
C ASP A 120 -11.03 -10.27 -5.20
N GLU A 121 -11.59 -11.36 -5.71
CA GLU A 121 -12.93 -11.37 -6.29
C GLU A 121 -14.03 -11.08 -5.26
N ARG A 122 -13.79 -11.34 -3.97
CA ARG A 122 -14.76 -11.10 -2.90
C ARG A 122 -15.09 -9.62 -2.77
N ILE A 123 -14.06 -8.77 -2.72
CA ILE A 123 -14.27 -7.32 -2.56
C ILE A 123 -14.92 -6.72 -3.81
N VAL A 124 -14.56 -7.22 -4.99
CA VAL A 124 -15.15 -6.82 -6.27
C VAL A 124 -16.64 -7.18 -6.33
N ARG A 125 -17.01 -8.37 -5.85
CA ARG A 125 -18.40 -8.81 -5.77
C ARG A 125 -19.21 -7.92 -4.83
N LEU A 126 -18.73 -7.71 -3.60
CA LEU A 126 -19.41 -6.84 -2.61
C LEU A 126 -19.60 -5.41 -3.12
N ALA A 127 -18.60 -4.87 -3.82
CA ALA A 127 -18.71 -3.56 -4.45
C ALA A 127 -19.79 -3.54 -5.55
N GLY A 128 -19.88 -4.59 -6.38
CA GLY A 128 -20.95 -4.75 -7.36
C GLY A 128 -22.33 -4.82 -6.71
N GLU A 129 -22.47 -5.61 -5.65
CA GLU A 129 -23.71 -5.75 -4.88
C GLU A 129 -24.15 -4.40 -4.27
N ALA A 130 -23.22 -3.58 -3.78
CA ALA A 130 -23.53 -2.25 -3.28
C ALA A 130 -24.10 -1.32 -4.37
N ILE A 131 -23.53 -1.32 -5.58
CA ILE A 131 -24.07 -0.55 -6.72
C ILE A 131 -25.47 -1.06 -7.10
N ASP A 132 -25.67 -2.37 -7.16
CA ASP A 132 -26.94 -2.98 -7.55
C ASP A 132 -28.04 -2.75 -6.50
N ALA A 133 -27.68 -2.80 -5.21
CA ALA A 133 -28.58 -2.48 -4.12
C ALA A 133 -28.99 -0.99 -4.14
N ALA A 134 -28.04 -0.07 -4.36
CA ALA A 134 -28.35 1.35 -4.54
C ALA A 134 -29.26 1.60 -5.76
N ARG A 135 -29.04 0.88 -6.87
CA ARG A 135 -29.91 0.94 -8.05
C ARG A 135 -31.31 0.42 -7.76
N SER A 136 -31.46 -0.57 -6.89
CA SER A 136 -32.76 -1.19 -6.61
C SER A 136 -33.76 -0.21 -6.00
N ILE A 137 -33.29 0.81 -5.28
CA ILE A 137 -34.11 1.87 -4.64
C ILE A 137 -35.04 2.53 -5.66
N GLN A 138 -34.56 2.82 -6.87
CA GLN A 138 -35.37 3.49 -7.89
C GLN A 138 -36.48 2.62 -8.50
N ARG A 139 -36.44 1.30 -8.27
CA ARG A 139 -37.43 0.36 -8.85
C ARG A 139 -38.74 0.37 -8.08
N VAL A 140 -38.77 1.04 -6.93
CA VAL A 140 -39.98 1.21 -6.14
C VAL A 140 -40.86 2.24 -6.84
N GLY A 141 -42.14 1.89 -7.07
CA GLY A 141 -43.13 2.86 -7.52
C GLY A 141 -43.30 4.02 -6.53
N VAL A 142 -44.13 4.99 -6.91
CA VAL A 142 -44.46 6.15 -6.05
C VAL A 142 -45.78 5.93 -5.31
N ASP A 143 -46.40 4.76 -5.49
CA ASP A 143 -47.70 4.45 -4.92
C ASP A 143 -47.64 4.30 -3.39
N PRO A 144 -48.70 4.66 -2.64
CA PRO A 144 -48.72 4.65 -1.18
C PRO A 144 -48.35 3.29 -0.54
N GLY A 145 -48.65 2.17 -1.21
CA GLY A 145 -48.33 0.82 -0.74
C GLY A 145 -46.86 0.42 -0.88
N THR A 146 -46.02 1.28 -1.44
CA THR A 146 -44.62 0.96 -1.76
C THR A 146 -43.59 1.56 -0.80
N ALA A 147 -44.04 2.31 0.22
CA ALA A 147 -43.16 2.97 1.19
C ALA A 147 -42.33 1.97 2.03
N GLU A 148 -42.93 0.85 2.45
CA GLU A 148 -42.23 -0.22 3.18
C GLU A 148 -41.17 -0.87 2.29
N ASP A 149 -41.51 -1.09 1.03
CA ASP A 149 -40.65 -1.63 -0.02
C ASP A 149 -39.44 -0.71 -0.31
N HIS A 150 -39.66 0.60 -0.30
CA HIS A 150 -38.62 1.61 -0.42
C HIS A 150 -37.66 1.56 0.77
N GLU A 151 -38.19 1.50 2.01
CA GLU A 151 -37.38 1.44 3.23
C GLU A 151 -36.57 0.12 3.32
N LEU A 152 -37.15 -1.00 2.89
CA LEU A 152 -36.43 -2.28 2.80
C LEU A 152 -35.23 -2.17 1.86
N ARG A 153 -35.42 -1.59 0.67
CA ARG A 153 -34.34 -1.40 -0.31
C ARG A 153 -33.31 -0.37 0.16
N HIS A 154 -33.73 0.68 0.87
CA HIS A 154 -32.84 1.63 1.52
C HIS A 154 -31.88 0.92 2.51
N ARG A 155 -32.45 0.09 3.39
CA ARG A 155 -31.68 -0.69 4.38
C ARG A 155 -30.77 -1.70 3.71
N ALA A 156 -31.24 -2.40 2.68
CA ALA A 156 -30.43 -3.35 1.91
C ALA A 156 -29.22 -2.66 1.26
N ALA A 157 -29.41 -1.48 0.64
CA ALA A 157 -28.32 -0.71 0.04
C ALA A 157 -27.28 -0.28 1.08
N ARG A 158 -27.73 0.15 2.26
CA ARG A 158 -26.84 0.47 3.37
C ARG A 158 -26.04 -0.75 3.83
N SER A 159 -26.69 -1.89 4.03
CA SER A 159 -26.03 -3.13 4.45
C SER A 159 -24.95 -3.57 3.46
N ALA A 160 -25.23 -3.51 2.16
CA ALA A 160 -24.26 -3.87 1.12
C ALA A 160 -23.03 -2.96 1.12
N ILE A 161 -23.21 -1.64 1.34
CA ILE A 161 -22.09 -0.70 1.48
C ILE A 161 -21.27 -1.02 2.74
N ASP A 162 -21.92 -1.28 3.87
CA ASP A 162 -21.26 -1.61 5.13
C ASP A 162 -20.45 -2.92 5.04
N GLU A 163 -20.98 -3.93 4.35
CA GLU A 163 -20.28 -5.18 4.07
C GLU A 163 -19.05 -4.98 3.19
N PHE A 164 -19.15 -4.15 2.14
CA PHE A 164 -18.01 -3.76 1.33
C PHE A 164 -16.95 -3.05 2.19
N VAL A 165 -17.31 -2.04 2.99
CA VAL A 165 -16.37 -1.28 3.82
C VAL A 165 -15.67 -2.19 4.84
N ARG A 166 -16.42 -3.11 5.46
CA ARG A 166 -15.86 -4.10 6.39
C ARG A 166 -14.84 -5.01 5.70
N CYS A 167 -15.16 -5.51 4.51
CA CYS A 167 -14.24 -6.33 3.72
C CYS A 167 -13.00 -5.54 3.24
N ALA A 168 -13.17 -4.25 2.91
CA ALA A 168 -12.09 -3.36 2.51
C ALA A 168 -11.12 -3.09 3.67
N ALA A 169 -11.64 -2.81 4.87
CA ALA A 169 -10.86 -2.63 6.08
C ALA A 169 -10.06 -3.90 6.40
N ASP A 170 -10.71 -5.06 6.35
CA ASP A 170 -10.09 -6.36 6.58
C ASP A 170 -8.93 -6.63 5.60
N THR A 171 -9.16 -6.36 4.32
CA THR A 171 -8.14 -6.51 3.26
C THR A 171 -6.90 -5.63 3.49
N VAL A 172 -7.09 -4.37 3.91
CA VAL A 172 -5.98 -3.43 4.14
C VAL A 172 -5.18 -3.80 5.40
N GLN A 173 -5.88 -4.27 6.44
CA GLN A 173 -5.29 -4.69 7.71
C GLN A 173 -4.50 -6.01 7.56
N HIS A 174 -5.06 -7.00 6.86
CA HIS A 174 -4.45 -8.33 6.73
C HIS A 174 -3.41 -8.45 5.61
N ARG A 175 -3.15 -7.41 4.81
CA ARG A 175 -1.93 -7.31 3.97
C ARG A 175 -0.69 -7.02 4.85
N GLU A 176 -0.43 -7.85 5.85
CA GLU A 176 0.86 -7.99 6.50
C GLU A 176 1.89 -8.52 5.47
N PRO A 177 3.16 -8.05 5.50
CA PRO A 177 4.14 -8.37 4.47
C PRO A 177 4.46 -9.87 4.49
N ARG A 178 4.10 -10.57 3.41
CA ARG A 178 4.46 -11.98 3.11
C ARG A 178 5.99 -12.23 2.96
N SER A 179 6.83 -11.32 3.45
CA SER A 179 8.29 -11.28 3.28
C SER A 179 9.06 -11.70 4.55
N ARG A 180 8.59 -12.71 5.29
CA ARG A 180 9.35 -13.28 6.42
C ARG A 180 9.55 -14.79 6.41
N SER A 181 8.89 -15.57 5.54
CA SER A 181 8.97 -17.04 5.58
C SER A 181 9.68 -17.73 4.40
N ARG A 182 10.21 -17.00 3.41
CA ARG A 182 10.89 -17.61 2.25
C ARG A 182 12.41 -17.38 2.18
N VAL A 183 12.99 -16.62 3.13
CA VAL A 183 14.45 -16.37 3.17
C VAL A 183 15.06 -16.95 4.44
N LEU A 184 14.93 -18.27 4.62
CA LEU A 184 15.94 -19.06 5.35
C LEU A 184 15.84 -20.56 5.00
N ARG A 185 15.90 -20.87 3.70
CA ARG A 185 16.39 -22.18 3.23
C ARG A 185 17.36 -21.93 2.08
N LEU A 186 18.53 -21.42 2.43
CA LEU A 186 19.72 -21.65 1.63
C LEU A 186 20.24 -23.03 2.01
N PRO A 187 20.33 -24.00 1.08
CA PRO A 187 21.20 -25.14 1.29
C PRO A 187 22.63 -24.58 1.35
N VAL A 188 23.22 -24.60 2.55
CA VAL A 188 24.66 -24.41 2.69
C VAL A 188 25.31 -25.46 1.81
N LEU A 189 25.97 -24.99 0.76
CA LEU A 189 26.86 -25.79 -0.07
C LEU A 189 27.96 -26.32 0.85
N ALA A 190 27.83 -27.57 1.28
CA ALA A 190 28.94 -28.36 1.79
C ALA A 190 29.88 -28.62 0.60
N ARG A 191 30.76 -27.65 0.33
CA ARG A 191 31.91 -27.79 -0.55
C ARG A 191 33.17 -27.82 0.30
N GLU A 192 33.64 -29.01 0.62
CA GLU A 192 35.03 -29.28 0.97
C GLU A 192 35.30 -30.77 0.68
N ARG A 193 35.59 -31.12 -0.58
CA ARG A 193 36.94 -31.46 -1.08
C ARG A 193 37.86 -32.19 -0.09
N SER A 194 38.10 -33.46 -0.45
CA SER A 194 39.43 -34.08 -0.51
C SER A 194 40.12 -34.49 0.79
N GLY A 195 39.91 -35.74 1.18
CA GLY A 195 40.90 -36.55 1.90
C GLY A 195 41.36 -37.69 0.99
N ILE A 196 42.54 -37.53 0.41
CA ILE A 196 43.34 -38.56 -0.28
C ILE A 196 44.10 -39.35 0.80
N THR A 197 44.42 -40.63 0.49
CA THR A 197 45.19 -41.65 1.23
C THR A 197 44.37 -42.45 2.27
N ALA A 198 44.50 -43.78 2.43
CA ALA A 198 45.53 -44.72 2.02
C ALA A 198 44.99 -46.18 1.97
N ASN A 199 45.70 -46.99 1.18
CA ASN A 199 45.83 -48.46 1.15
C ASN A 199 44.70 -49.30 0.54
#